data_AF-A0A2M7EXX4-F1
#
_entry.id   AF-A0A2M7EXX4-F1
#
_cell.length_a   1.000
_cell.length_b   1.000
_cell.length_c   1.000
_cell.angle_alpha   90.00
_cell.angle_beta   90.00
_cell.angle_gamma   90.00
#
_symmetry.space_group_name_H-M   'P 1'
#
loop_
_entity.id
_entity.type
_entity.pdbx_description
1 polymer ?
#
loop_
_entity_poly.entity_id
_entity_poly.type
_entity_poly.pdbx_seq_one_letter_code
_entity_poly.pdbx_strand_id
1 'polypeptide(L)'
;MSDPLVTQLLAARQGGERLPGTAGDGLTRERIFAVQEAVVARLGPVGGFKVACPPGAAIIIAPIMARDIYPSPAVIDVPAAEEVGVELEYAFRLIAPVPDIGASDFEAQLRGAIELLPAFELVRSRLADPKGAGAALKMLDNQLNGAVVLGAPCRDWQQIDVTRANAGLILGDDIVLDGAARVPGGDA
;
A
#
# COMPACT_ATOMS: atom_id res chain seq x y z
N MET A 1 -14.95 24.55 -7.45
CA MET A 1 -15.80 23.34 -7.48
C MET A 1 -14.95 22.17 -7.03
N SER A 2 -15.47 21.24 -6.22
CA SER A 2 -14.70 20.05 -5.82
C SER A 2 -14.52 19.15 -7.03
N ASP A 3 -13.35 18.55 -7.13
CA ASP A 3 -13.00 17.62 -8.18
C ASP A 3 -13.93 16.39 -8.19
N PRO A 4 -14.49 15.98 -9.34
CA PRO A 4 -15.35 14.81 -9.41
C PRO A 4 -14.68 13.53 -8.89
N LEU A 5 -13.41 13.29 -9.23
CA LEU A 5 -12.71 12.07 -8.82
C LEU A 5 -12.49 12.03 -7.30
N VAL A 6 -12.19 13.19 -6.68
CA VAL A 6 -12.08 13.29 -5.23
C VAL A 6 -13.41 12.97 -4.57
N THR A 7 -14.50 13.55 -5.08
CA THR A 7 -15.85 13.33 -4.52
C THR A 7 -16.26 11.86 -4.65
N GLN A 8 -16.01 11.24 -5.80
CA GLN A 8 -16.33 9.84 -6.07
C GLN A 8 -15.51 8.88 -5.20
N LEU A 9 -14.19 9.09 -5.07
CA LEU A 9 -13.35 8.25 -4.21
C LEU A 9 -13.77 8.34 -2.74
N LEU A 10 -14.12 9.53 -2.26
CA LEU A 10 -14.61 9.72 -0.89
C LEU A 10 -15.97 9.04 -0.68
N ALA A 11 -16.89 9.16 -1.64
CA ALA A 11 -18.18 8.48 -1.60
C ALA A 11 -18.01 6.95 -1.60
N ALA A 12 -17.20 6.41 -2.51
CA ALA A 12 -16.90 4.98 -2.59
C ALA A 12 -16.30 4.43 -1.28
N ARG A 13 -15.43 5.20 -0.61
CA ARG A 13 -14.89 4.85 0.72
C ARG A 13 -15.95 4.76 1.82
N GLN A 14 -17.08 5.45 1.65
CA GLN A 14 -18.20 5.45 2.58
C GLN A 14 -19.30 4.46 2.17
N GLY A 15 -19.02 3.56 1.22
CA GLY A 15 -19.99 2.59 0.70
C GLY A 15 -20.87 3.12 -0.43
N GLY A 16 -20.52 4.27 -1.01
CA GLY A 16 -21.15 4.81 -2.21
C GLY A 16 -20.72 4.07 -3.49
N GLU A 17 -21.17 4.59 -4.63
CA GLU A 17 -20.87 4.02 -5.95
C GLU A 17 -19.36 3.96 -6.22
N ARG A 18 -18.90 2.79 -6.67
CA ARG A 18 -17.51 2.55 -7.04
C ARG A 18 -17.20 3.12 -8.42
N LEU A 19 -15.97 3.59 -8.62
CA LEU A 19 -15.57 4.24 -9.87
C LEU A 19 -15.54 3.24 -11.04
N PRO A 20 -16.10 3.58 -12.21
CA PRO A 20 -16.00 2.74 -13.39
C PRO A 20 -14.57 2.75 -13.98
N GLY A 21 -14.26 1.76 -14.83
CA GLY A 21 -12.96 1.67 -15.50
C GLY A 21 -12.61 2.91 -16.35
N THR A 22 -13.63 3.58 -16.92
CA THR A 22 -13.48 4.81 -17.70
C THR A 22 -13.00 6.01 -16.89
N ALA A 23 -13.06 5.96 -15.55
CA ALA A 23 -12.44 6.99 -14.70
C ALA A 23 -10.91 7.03 -14.84
N GLY A 24 -10.32 5.98 -15.41
CA GLY A 24 -8.89 5.90 -15.74
C GLY A 24 -8.48 6.63 -17.01
N ASP A 25 -9.45 7.01 -17.87
CA ASP A 25 -9.16 7.50 -19.22
C ASP A 25 -8.44 8.86 -19.17
N GLY A 26 -7.26 8.93 -19.81
CA GLY A 26 -6.47 10.15 -19.88
C GLY A 26 -5.82 10.59 -18.56
N LEU A 27 -5.83 9.76 -17.52
CA LEU A 27 -5.15 10.09 -16.26
C LEU A 27 -3.64 10.21 -16.47
N THR A 28 -3.11 11.39 -16.18
CA THR A 28 -1.67 11.61 -16.04
C THR A 28 -1.22 11.34 -14.61
N ARG A 29 0.08 11.10 -14.41
CA ARG A 29 0.65 10.93 -13.08
C ARG A 29 0.46 12.16 -12.18
N GLU A 30 0.68 13.35 -12.75
CA GLU A 30 0.44 14.62 -12.05
C GLU A 30 -1.02 14.73 -11.59
N ARG A 31 -1.96 14.32 -12.46
CA ARG A 31 -3.38 14.32 -12.15
C ARG A 31 -3.72 13.36 -11.01
N ILE A 32 -3.14 12.17 -11.02
CA ILE A 32 -3.31 11.17 -9.96
C ILE A 32 -2.85 11.75 -8.61
N PHE A 33 -1.67 12.36 -8.57
CA PHE A 33 -1.15 12.96 -7.34
C PHE A 33 -2.01 14.11 -6.83
N ALA A 34 -2.46 15.00 -7.70
CA ALA A 34 -3.35 16.09 -7.30
C ALA A 34 -4.66 15.56 -6.66
N VAL A 35 -5.23 14.46 -7.20
CA VAL A 35 -6.42 13.82 -6.62
C VAL A 35 -6.09 13.13 -5.29
N GLN A 36 -4.98 12.38 -5.21
CA GLN A 36 -4.56 11.73 -3.97
C GLN A 36 -4.32 12.75 -2.85
N GLU A 37 -3.64 13.87 -3.12
CA GLU A 37 -3.43 14.97 -2.17
C GLU A 37 -4.76 15.56 -1.69
N ALA A 38 -5.70 15.81 -2.61
CA ALA A 38 -7.00 16.33 -2.26
C ALA A 38 -7.84 15.32 -1.45
N VAL A 39 -7.75 14.02 -1.72
CA VAL A 39 -8.38 12.97 -0.91
C VAL A 39 -7.73 12.92 0.48
N VAL A 40 -6.40 12.93 0.57
CA VAL A 40 -5.66 12.97 1.84
C VAL A 40 -6.10 14.15 2.70
N ALA A 41 -6.20 15.35 2.13
CA ALA A 41 -6.65 16.55 2.84
C ALA A 41 -8.07 16.40 3.46
N ARG A 42 -8.88 15.45 2.96
CA ARG A 42 -10.22 15.14 3.48
C ARG A 42 -10.23 13.97 4.46
N LEU A 43 -9.27 13.05 4.37
CA LEU A 43 -9.24 11.82 5.17
C LEU A 43 -8.35 11.91 6.41
N GLY A 44 -7.38 12.83 6.42
CA GLY A 44 -6.47 13.06 7.54
C GLY A 44 -5.00 12.75 7.20
N PRO A 45 -4.15 12.52 8.21
CA PRO A 45 -2.72 12.35 7.99
C PRO A 45 -2.38 11.05 7.26
N VAL A 46 -1.35 11.10 6.41
CA VAL A 46 -0.71 9.92 5.81
C VAL A 46 0.23 9.31 6.83
N GLY A 47 0.14 7.98 7.02
CA GLY A 47 1.00 7.23 7.93
C GLY A 47 2.12 6.46 7.24
N GLY A 48 2.04 6.30 5.91
CA GLY A 48 3.05 5.61 5.11
C GLY A 48 2.69 5.63 3.63
N PHE A 49 3.48 4.93 2.82
CA PHE A 49 3.25 4.81 1.39
C PHE A 49 3.45 3.37 0.93
N LYS A 50 2.54 2.86 0.08
CA LYS A 50 2.81 1.67 -0.73
C LYS A 50 3.74 2.10 -1.85
N VAL A 51 4.87 1.41 -1.99
CA VAL A 51 5.89 1.74 -2.99
C VAL A 51 6.28 0.52 -3.80
N ALA A 52 6.57 0.73 -5.09
CA ALA A 52 7.22 -0.27 -5.93
C ALA A 52 8.09 0.41 -6.99
N CYS A 53 9.22 -0.21 -7.32
CA CYS A 53 10.15 0.27 -8.36
C CYS A 53 10.24 -0.77 -9.50
N PRO A 54 9.20 -0.90 -10.34
CA PRO A 54 9.19 -1.87 -11.43
C PRO A 54 10.28 -1.52 -12.47
N PRO A 55 11.06 -2.52 -12.97
CA PRO A 55 12.08 -2.27 -13.98
C PRO A 55 11.49 -1.64 -15.26
N GLY A 56 12.08 -0.54 -15.72
CA GLY A 56 11.67 0.12 -16.97
C GLY A 56 10.32 0.86 -16.91
N ALA A 57 9.73 1.02 -15.73
CA ALA A 57 8.47 1.72 -15.53
C ALA A 57 8.57 2.78 -14.42
N ALA A 58 7.57 3.66 -14.35
CA ALA A 58 7.52 4.68 -13.30
C ALA A 58 7.34 4.05 -11.91
N ILE A 59 7.97 4.64 -10.90
CA ILE A 59 7.81 4.24 -9.50
C ILE A 59 6.34 4.36 -9.09
N ILE A 60 5.81 3.33 -8.44
CA ILE A 60 4.52 3.39 -7.77
C ILE A 60 4.75 3.98 -6.38
N ILE A 61 3.97 5.00 -6.04
CA ILE A 61 3.91 5.58 -4.71
C ILE A 61 2.47 6.01 -4.46
N ALA A 62 1.85 5.46 -3.42
CA ALA A 62 0.47 5.75 -3.08
C ALA A 62 0.31 5.91 -1.55
N PRO A 63 -0.47 6.89 -1.08
CA PRO A 63 -0.58 7.18 0.35
C PRO A 63 -1.40 6.10 1.06
N ILE A 64 -0.90 5.68 2.22
CA ILE A 64 -1.61 4.87 3.20
C ILE A 64 -2.00 5.80 4.35
N MET A 65 -3.30 5.93 4.64
CA MET A 65 -3.76 6.84 5.68
C MET A 65 -3.34 6.32 7.06
N ALA A 66 -2.96 7.20 7.98
CA ALA A 66 -2.50 6.79 9.31
C ALA A 66 -3.57 6.01 10.10
N ARG A 67 -4.85 6.32 9.87
CA ARG A 67 -6.00 5.61 10.46
C ARG A 67 -6.19 4.19 9.92
N ASP A 68 -5.59 3.87 8.78
CA ASP A 68 -5.70 2.57 8.11
C ASP A 68 -4.44 1.70 8.40
N ILE A 69 -3.59 2.11 9.35
CA ILE A 69 -2.41 1.37 9.81
C ILE A 69 -2.67 0.86 11.24
N TYR A 70 -2.57 -0.45 11.43
CA TYR A 70 -2.86 -1.12 12.68
C TYR A 70 -1.63 -1.89 13.20
N PRO A 71 -1.39 -1.94 14.53
CA PRO A 71 -0.47 -2.92 15.10
C PRO A 71 -1.11 -4.30 15.14
N SER A 72 -0.31 -5.36 14.99
CA SER A 72 -0.76 -6.74 15.22
C SER A 72 -0.92 -7.04 16.72
N PRO A 73 -1.96 -7.80 17.14
CA PRO A 73 -3.08 -8.28 16.33
C PRO A 73 -4.11 -7.17 16.05
N ALA A 74 -4.76 -7.23 14.90
CA ALA A 74 -5.81 -6.31 14.50
C ALA A 74 -7.08 -7.06 14.06
N VAL A 75 -8.24 -6.49 14.37
CA VAL A 75 -9.54 -6.91 13.82
C VAL A 75 -10.03 -5.79 12.91
N ILE A 76 -10.28 -6.12 11.65
CA ILE A 76 -10.71 -5.16 10.63
C ILE A 76 -12.05 -5.65 10.08
N ASP A 77 -13.08 -4.82 10.21
CA ASP A 77 -14.40 -5.12 9.69
C ASP A 77 -14.44 -4.92 8.16
N VAL A 78 -14.75 -6.00 7.44
CA VAL A 78 -14.97 -5.99 6.00
C VAL A 78 -16.42 -6.38 5.73
N PRO A 79 -17.18 -5.62 4.92
CA PRO A 79 -18.53 -6.02 4.51
C PRO A 79 -18.52 -7.41 3.87
N ALA A 80 -19.45 -8.29 4.28
CA ALA A 80 -19.46 -9.68 3.82
C ALA A 80 -19.57 -9.85 2.28
N ALA A 81 -20.15 -8.87 1.59
CA ALA A 81 -20.29 -8.88 0.13
C ALA A 81 -19.09 -8.27 -0.61
N GLU A 82 -18.09 -7.75 0.12
CA GLU A 82 -16.92 -7.10 -0.46
C GLU A 82 -15.77 -8.09 -0.62
N GLU A 83 -15.36 -8.29 -1.87
CA GLU A 83 -14.14 -9.02 -2.18
C GLU A 83 -12.92 -8.20 -1.79
N VAL A 84 -12.03 -8.80 -1.00
CA VAL A 84 -10.76 -8.24 -0.55
C VAL A 84 -9.62 -9.22 -0.80
N GLY A 85 -8.42 -8.71 -1.02
CA GLY A 85 -7.19 -9.50 -1.10
C GLY A 85 -6.31 -9.29 0.14
N VAL A 86 -5.36 -10.20 0.35
CA VAL A 86 -4.35 -10.06 1.41
C VAL A 86 -2.98 -10.27 0.80
N GLU A 87 -2.11 -9.28 0.92
CA GLU A 87 -0.71 -9.35 0.50
C GLU A 87 0.20 -9.46 1.73
N LEU A 88 1.25 -10.28 1.62
CA LEU A 88 2.35 -10.32 2.59
C LEU A 88 3.44 -9.35 2.15
N GLU A 89 3.85 -8.46 3.06
CA GLU A 89 4.72 -7.34 2.73
C GLU A 89 5.87 -7.14 3.73
N TYR A 90 6.90 -6.47 3.25
CA TYR A 90 7.94 -5.88 4.09
C TYR A 90 7.66 -4.39 4.26
N ALA A 91 7.39 -3.96 5.49
CA ALA A 91 7.30 -2.55 5.84
C ALA A 91 8.64 -2.04 6.37
N PHE A 92 9.11 -0.93 5.81
CA PHE A 92 10.27 -0.20 6.33
C PHE A 92 9.78 1.04 7.08
N ARG A 93 9.93 1.05 8.40
CA ARG A 93 9.50 2.17 9.25
C ARG A 93 10.69 3.07 9.56
N LEU A 94 10.53 4.36 9.31
CA LEU A 94 11.48 5.39 9.72
C LEU A 94 11.49 5.51 11.26
N ILE A 95 12.67 5.37 11.86
CA ILE A 95 12.92 5.53 13.30
C ILE A 95 13.83 6.73 13.61
N ALA A 96 14.38 7.34 12.57
CA ALA A 96 15.17 8.56 12.60
C ALA A 96 14.87 9.42 11.35
N PRO A 97 15.28 10.69 11.31
CA PRO A 97 15.16 11.52 10.11
C PRO A 97 15.83 10.85 8.89
N VAL A 98 15.23 11.04 7.71
CA VAL A 98 15.83 10.61 6.44
C VAL A 98 17.16 11.35 6.24
N PRO A 99 18.26 10.67 5.92
CA PRO A 99 19.55 11.31 5.70
C PRO A 99 19.55 12.19 4.44
N ASP A 100 20.54 13.07 4.35
CA ASP A 100 20.76 13.87 3.14
C ASP A 100 21.04 12.96 1.94
N ILE A 101 20.23 13.08 0.89
CA ILE A 101 20.36 12.30 -0.35
C ILE A 101 21.71 12.52 -1.06
N GLY A 102 22.42 13.62 -0.77
CA GLY A 102 23.74 13.92 -1.30
C GLY A 102 24.90 13.34 -0.48
N ALA A 103 24.64 12.71 0.68
CA ALA A 103 25.68 12.16 1.53
C ALA A 103 26.41 10.97 0.86
N SER A 104 27.74 10.92 0.98
CA SER A 104 28.54 9.83 0.39
C SER A 104 28.27 8.46 1.01
N ASP A 105 27.69 8.43 2.21
CA ASP A 105 27.27 7.26 2.98
C ASP A 105 25.74 7.16 3.14
N PHE A 106 24.96 7.79 2.25
CA PHE A 106 23.50 7.83 2.28
C PHE A 106 22.84 6.46 2.54
N GLU A 107 23.27 5.41 1.84
CA GLU A 107 22.68 4.07 2.01
C GLU A 107 22.88 3.53 3.42
N ALA A 108 24.09 3.69 3.99
CA ALA A 108 24.39 3.23 5.34
C ALA A 108 23.58 4.01 6.38
N GLN A 109 23.48 5.34 6.22
CA GLN A 109 22.67 6.18 7.09
C GLN A 109 21.18 5.82 6.99
N LEU A 110 20.65 5.59 5.78
CA LEU A 110 19.25 5.24 5.56
C LEU A 110 18.93 3.87 6.19
N ARG A 111 19.83 2.89 6.04
CA ARG A 111 19.72 1.58 6.71
C ARG A 111 19.74 1.69 8.24
N GLY A 112 20.42 2.68 8.81
CA GLY A 112 20.39 2.98 10.24
C GLY A 112 19.15 3.76 10.68
N ALA A 113 18.47 4.45 9.76
CA ALA A 113 17.29 5.27 10.03
C ALA A 113 15.97 4.51 9.89
N ILE A 114 15.99 3.24 9.50
CA ILE A 114 14.81 2.40 9.33
C ILE A 114 14.89 1.09 10.12
N GLU A 115 13.74 0.57 10.49
CA GLU A 115 13.56 -0.81 10.93
C GLU A 115 12.62 -1.57 10.00
N LEU A 116 12.81 -2.89 9.91
CA LEU A 116 11.98 -3.78 9.10
C LEU A 116 10.84 -4.35 9.96
N LEU A 117 9.64 -4.42 9.42
CA LEU A 117 8.49 -5.09 10.02
C LEU A 117 7.86 -6.02 8.98
N PRO A 118 7.46 -7.25 9.35
CA PRO A 118 6.52 -8.00 8.54
C PRO A 118 5.17 -7.28 8.56
N ALA A 119 4.49 -7.25 7.42
CA ALA A 119 3.22 -6.56 7.28
C ALA A 119 2.21 -7.40 6.48
N PHE A 120 0.94 -7.24 6.82
CA PHE A 120 -0.16 -7.55 5.92
C PHE A 120 -0.64 -6.28 5.26
N GLU A 121 -0.86 -6.30 3.95
CA GLU A 121 -1.72 -5.32 3.29
C GLU A 121 -3.06 -5.96 2.97
N LEU A 122 -4.14 -5.34 3.44
CA LEU A 122 -5.49 -5.65 3.02
C LEU A 122 -5.77 -4.84 1.74
N VAL A 123 -5.91 -5.54 0.62
CA VAL A 123 -6.24 -4.96 -0.68
C VAL A 123 -7.76 -4.80 -0.75
N ARG A 124 -8.23 -3.54 -0.79
CA ARG A 124 -9.66 -3.21 -0.78
C ARG A 124 -9.90 -1.96 -1.64
N SER A 125 -10.74 -2.07 -2.65
CA SER A 125 -10.81 -1.07 -3.72
C SER A 125 -12.10 -0.24 -3.74
N ARG A 126 -11.97 0.99 -4.24
CA ARG A 126 -13.09 1.90 -4.57
C ARG A 126 -13.45 1.82 -6.06
N LEU A 127 -12.84 0.91 -6.81
CA LEU A 127 -13.10 0.67 -8.23
C LEU A 127 -14.16 -0.41 -8.40
N ALA A 128 -15.00 -0.28 -9.42
CA ALA A 128 -16.04 -1.25 -9.73
C ALA A 128 -15.44 -2.60 -10.18
N ASP A 129 -14.32 -2.56 -10.91
CA ASP A 129 -13.55 -3.73 -11.33
C ASP A 129 -12.05 -3.50 -11.07
N PRO A 130 -11.54 -3.80 -9.86
CA PRO A 130 -10.13 -3.62 -9.55
C PRO A 130 -9.21 -4.61 -10.29
N LYS A 131 -9.71 -5.79 -10.66
CA LYS A 131 -8.92 -6.82 -11.36
C LYS A 131 -8.65 -6.39 -12.80
N GLY A 132 -9.66 -5.85 -13.48
CA GLY A 132 -9.54 -5.29 -14.83
C GLY A 132 -8.96 -3.87 -14.90
N ALA A 133 -8.75 -3.19 -13.77
CA ALA A 133 -8.25 -1.82 -13.75
C ALA A 133 -6.80 -1.70 -14.24
N GLY A 134 -6.53 -0.70 -15.08
CA GLY A 134 -5.19 -0.32 -15.49
C GLY A 134 -4.38 0.32 -14.35
N ALA A 135 -3.05 0.36 -14.49
CA ALA A 135 -2.13 0.84 -13.46
C ALA A 135 -2.43 2.27 -12.98
N ALA A 136 -2.80 3.18 -13.89
CA ALA A 136 -3.16 4.55 -13.56
C ALA A 136 -4.39 4.64 -12.64
N LEU A 137 -5.41 3.82 -12.90
CA LEU A 137 -6.64 3.81 -12.09
C LEU A 137 -6.41 3.12 -10.73
N LYS A 138 -5.61 2.03 -10.71
CA LYS A 138 -5.17 1.42 -9.44
C LYS A 138 -4.40 2.42 -8.59
N MET A 139 -3.47 3.16 -9.19
CA MET A 139 -2.68 4.18 -8.50
C MET A 139 -3.58 5.33 -8.00
N LEU A 140 -4.53 5.81 -8.82
CA LEU A 140 -5.54 6.78 -8.39
C LEU A 140 -6.28 6.32 -7.13
N ASP A 141 -6.64 5.03 -7.08
CA ASP A 141 -7.29 4.40 -5.94
C ASP A 141 -6.33 4.05 -4.79
N ASN A 142 -5.33 4.89 -4.53
CA ASN A 142 -4.26 4.67 -3.55
C ASN A 142 -3.62 3.27 -3.66
N GLN A 143 -3.36 2.82 -4.88
CA GLN A 143 -2.82 1.48 -5.16
C GLN A 143 -3.67 0.35 -4.54
N LEU A 144 -5.00 0.51 -4.52
CA LEU A 144 -5.96 -0.44 -3.95
C LEU A 144 -5.81 -0.66 -2.43
N ASN A 145 -5.08 0.21 -1.73
CA ASN A 145 -4.85 0.07 -0.30
C ASN A 145 -6.17 0.14 0.49
N GLY A 146 -6.40 -0.87 1.32
CA GLY A 146 -7.51 -0.94 2.28
C GLY A 146 -7.05 -0.68 3.70
N ALA A 147 -6.04 -1.42 4.14
CA ALA A 147 -5.40 -1.28 5.44
C ALA A 147 -4.01 -1.93 5.45
N VAL A 148 -3.18 -1.59 6.43
CA VAL A 148 -1.93 -2.29 6.72
C VAL A 148 -1.91 -2.74 8.18
N VAL A 149 -1.51 -3.98 8.43
CA VAL A 149 -1.26 -4.49 9.78
C VAL A 149 0.23 -4.73 9.93
N LEU A 150 0.86 -4.04 10.89
CA LEU A 150 2.28 -4.14 11.19
C LEU A 150 2.55 -5.16 12.29
N GLY A 151 3.44 -6.12 12.03
CA GLY A 151 3.94 -7.04 13.03
C GLY A 151 4.98 -6.42 13.97
N ALA A 152 5.69 -7.28 14.71
CA ALA A 152 6.77 -6.85 15.59
C ALA A 152 8.00 -6.40 14.76
N PRO A 153 8.71 -5.33 15.18
CA PRO A 153 9.91 -4.89 14.48
C PRO A 153 11.08 -5.86 14.60
N CYS A 154 11.77 -6.08 13.49
CA CYS A 154 13.02 -6.82 13.38
C CYS A 154 14.20 -5.87 13.57
N ARG A 155 14.84 -5.88 14.74
CA ARG A 155 15.92 -4.95 15.08
C ARG A 155 17.22 -5.21 14.31
N ASP A 156 17.60 -6.48 14.15
CA ASP A 156 18.85 -6.89 13.45
C ASP A 156 18.61 -7.18 11.95
N TRP A 157 17.66 -6.46 11.35
CA TRP A 157 17.20 -6.74 9.98
C TRP A 157 18.28 -6.54 8.92
N GLN A 158 19.36 -5.83 9.22
CA GLN A 158 20.45 -5.57 8.28
C GLN A 158 21.15 -6.87 7.81
N GLN A 159 20.98 -7.97 8.55
CA GLN A 159 21.46 -9.30 8.16
C GLN A 159 20.45 -10.11 7.32
N ILE A 160 19.22 -9.60 7.15
CA ILE A 160 18.16 -10.25 6.40
C ILE A 160 18.28 -9.86 4.92
N ASP A 161 18.33 -10.87 4.05
CA ASP A 161 18.18 -10.67 2.62
C ASP A 161 16.71 -10.35 2.29
N VAL A 162 16.37 -9.07 2.30
CA VAL A 162 15.02 -8.56 2.00
C VAL A 162 14.62 -8.72 0.52
N THR A 163 15.47 -9.31 -0.32
CA THR A 163 15.12 -9.69 -1.70
C THR A 163 14.52 -11.10 -1.78
N ARG A 164 14.42 -11.80 -0.65
CA ARG A 164 13.87 -13.14 -0.52
C ARG A 164 12.95 -13.19 0.69
N ALA A 165 11.89 -13.97 0.61
CA ALA A 165 11.03 -14.23 1.74
C ALA A 165 10.80 -15.73 1.91
N ASN A 166 10.73 -16.17 3.16
CA ASN A 166 10.12 -17.44 3.52
C ASN A 166 8.94 -17.09 4.43
N ALA A 167 7.73 -17.41 4.01
CA ALA A 167 6.52 -16.93 4.66
C ALA A 167 5.44 -18.01 4.72
N GLY A 168 4.49 -17.81 5.62
CA GLY A 168 3.28 -18.61 5.74
C GLY A 168 2.05 -17.72 5.71
N LEU A 169 1.01 -18.13 4.97
CA LEU A 169 -0.30 -17.49 4.96
C LEU A 169 -1.37 -18.55 5.18
N ILE A 170 -2.19 -18.34 6.20
CA ILE A 170 -3.35 -19.17 6.51
C ILE A 170 -4.58 -18.28 6.45
N LEU A 171 -5.58 -18.68 5.66
CA LEU A 171 -6.88 -18.02 5.57
C LEU A 171 -7.96 -18.99 6.04
N GLY A 172 -8.56 -18.73 7.21
CA GLY A 172 -9.43 -19.69 7.87
C GLY A 172 -8.65 -20.96 8.21
N ASP A 173 -9.06 -22.08 7.63
CA ASP A 173 -8.39 -23.38 7.78
C ASP A 173 -7.45 -23.71 6.60
N ASP A 174 -7.40 -22.87 5.57
CA ASP A 174 -6.64 -23.12 4.34
C ASP A 174 -5.22 -22.52 4.42
N ILE A 175 -4.22 -23.34 4.14
CA ILE A 175 -2.84 -22.89 3.94
C ILE A 175 -2.69 -22.40 2.50
N VAL A 176 -2.58 -21.08 2.33
CA VAL A 176 -2.44 -20.43 1.02
C VAL A 176 -0.98 -20.35 0.58
N LEU A 177 -0.07 -20.20 1.55
CA LEU A 177 1.37 -20.17 1.32
C LEU A 177 2.08 -20.84 2.50
N ASP A 178 3.07 -21.68 2.20
CA ASP A 178 4.03 -22.18 3.18
C ASP A 178 5.37 -22.41 2.47
N GLY A 179 6.32 -21.49 2.69
CA GLY A 179 7.67 -21.60 2.17
C GLY A 179 8.16 -20.35 1.43
N ALA A 180 9.03 -20.57 0.44
CA ALA A 180 9.70 -19.50 -0.28
C ALA A 180 8.70 -18.67 -1.11
N ALA A 181 8.78 -17.35 -0.99
CA ALA A 181 7.95 -16.40 -1.71
C ALA A 181 8.81 -15.43 -2.55
N ARG A 182 8.21 -14.89 -3.61
CA ARG A 182 8.85 -13.93 -4.51
C ARG A 182 8.78 -12.53 -3.92
N VAL A 183 9.89 -11.78 -4.02
CA VAL A 183 9.98 -10.38 -3.56
C VAL A 183 10.69 -9.55 -4.65
N PRO A 184 10.22 -8.33 -4.97
CA PRO A 184 8.91 -7.79 -4.61
C PRO A 184 7.79 -8.48 -5.42
N GLY A 185 6.63 -8.68 -4.80
CA GLY A 185 5.40 -9.07 -5.49
C GLY A 185 5.10 -10.58 -5.51
N GLY A 186 3.96 -10.89 -4.92
CA GLY A 186 3.17 -12.11 -5.10
C GLY A 186 1.76 -11.80 -4.59
N ASP A 187 0.76 -11.85 -5.46
CA ASP A 187 -0.63 -11.76 -5.04
C ASP A 187 -1.02 -13.12 -4.46
N ALA A 188 -1.69 -13.14 -3.30
CA ALA A 188 -2.39 -14.31 -2.76
C ALA A 188 -3.90 -14.10 -2.89
#